data_AF-A0A966YN45-F1
#
_entry.id   AF-A0A966YN45-F1
#
_cell.length_a   1.000
_cell.length_b   1.000
_cell.length_c   1.000
_cell.angle_alpha   90.00
_cell.angle_beta   90.00
_cell.angle_gamma   90.00
#
_symmetry.space_group_name_H-M   'P 1'
#
loop_
_entity.id
_entity.type
_entity.pdbx_description
1 polymer ?
#
loop_
_entity_poly.entity_id
_entity_poly.type
_entity_poly.pdbx_seq_one_letter_code
_entity_poly.pdbx_strand_id
1 'polypeptide(L)'
;LEEVNRVEGKKHPWEREWSYGWSMLRVGALLRRTSMDDLDAWYERAGRALHEDGHRPHQPDVARHLLEEIGLDPALVDQAIADETTHDDVRTEHQKVIDSGGYGVPTMYMQRADGSEHCLFGPVLIDPPTGDAAIRLWNAVTAWVEFPQLYELQQPKQKHDEIAIAQTFSAYLNARDWVSINRGVEVGFGEDGFEVVGSADRDRS
;
A
#
# COMPACT_ATOMS: atom_id res chain seq x y z
N LEU A 1 0.83 4.10 6.59
CA LEU A 1 0.23 5.45 6.52
C LEU A 1 -0.70 5.72 7.69
N GLU A 2 -1.60 4.80 8.06
CA GLU A 2 -2.55 5.04 9.16
C GLU A 2 -1.87 5.35 10.50
N GLU A 3 -0.78 4.64 10.86
CA GLU A 3 -0.02 4.94 12.08
C GLU A 3 0.80 6.23 11.96
N VAL A 4 1.51 6.42 10.84
CA VAL A 4 2.35 7.60 10.60
C VAL A 4 1.53 8.90 10.58
N ASN A 5 0.32 8.85 10.01
CA ASN A 5 -0.57 10.00 9.89
C ASN A 5 -1.63 10.01 11.01
N ARG A 6 -1.44 9.24 12.09
CA ARG A 6 -2.40 9.15 13.20
C ARG A 6 -2.45 10.48 13.94
N VAL A 7 -3.66 11.01 14.11
CA VAL A 7 -3.90 12.20 14.95
C VAL A 7 -3.75 11.81 16.41
N GLU A 8 -3.08 12.66 17.20
CA GLU A 8 -2.92 12.47 18.64
C GLU A 8 -4.26 12.22 19.33
N GLY A 9 -4.31 11.23 20.24
CA GLY A 9 -5.52 10.84 20.95
C GLY A 9 -6.46 9.87 20.19
N LYS A 10 -6.26 9.60 18.91
CA LYS A 10 -6.99 8.53 18.20
C LYS A 10 -6.33 7.16 18.48
N LYS A 11 -7.15 6.11 18.57
CA LYS A 11 -6.67 4.73 18.76
C LYS A 11 -5.68 4.32 17.67
N HIS A 12 -4.63 3.60 18.04
CA HIS A 12 -3.75 2.94 17.10
C HIS A 12 -4.50 1.87 16.28
N PRO A 13 -4.03 1.49 15.08
CA PRO A 13 -4.66 0.44 14.29
C PRO A 13 -4.78 -0.90 15.04
N TRP A 14 -3.82 -1.22 15.91
CA TRP A 14 -3.81 -2.45 16.73
C TRP A 14 -4.65 -2.37 18.01
N GLU A 15 -5.23 -1.22 18.34
CA GLU A 15 -6.16 -1.08 19.47
C GLU A 15 -7.63 -1.19 19.03
N ARG A 16 -7.85 -1.46 17.74
CA ARG A 16 -9.17 -1.55 17.12
C ARG A 16 -9.44 -2.99 16.73
N GLU A 17 -10.70 -3.40 16.87
CA GLU A 17 -11.16 -4.71 16.40
C GLU A 17 -10.97 -4.85 14.87
N TRP A 18 -11.16 -3.75 14.14
CA TRP A 18 -10.97 -3.70 12.70
C TRP A 18 -10.41 -2.36 12.25
N SER A 19 -9.43 -2.39 11.33
CA SER A 19 -8.90 -1.21 10.64
C SER A 19 -8.87 -1.46 9.13
N TYR A 20 -9.17 -0.41 8.36
CA TYR A 20 -9.36 -0.53 6.91
C TYR A 20 -8.11 -1.04 6.17
N GLY A 21 -6.93 -0.50 6.48
CA GLY A 21 -5.69 -1.00 5.88
C GLY A 21 -5.06 -2.13 6.68
N TRP A 22 -5.11 -2.05 8.01
CA TRP A 22 -4.36 -2.94 8.88
C TRP A 22 -4.93 -4.36 8.93
N SER A 23 -6.26 -4.51 8.95
CA SER A 23 -6.88 -5.84 9.01
C SER A 23 -6.56 -6.70 7.79
N MET A 24 -6.47 -6.11 6.60
CA MET A 24 -6.09 -6.84 5.38
C MET A 24 -4.65 -7.35 5.44
N LEU A 25 -3.74 -6.57 6.02
CA LEU A 25 -2.35 -6.98 6.23
C LEU A 25 -2.25 -8.13 7.22
N ARG A 26 -3.12 -8.18 8.24
CA ARG A 26 -3.18 -9.29 9.19
C ARG A 26 -3.59 -10.61 8.53
N VAL A 27 -4.54 -10.56 7.58
CA VAL A 27 -4.90 -11.75 6.77
C VAL A 27 -3.69 -12.24 5.99
N GLY A 28 -2.95 -11.34 5.32
CA GLY A 28 -1.71 -11.71 4.63
C GLY A 28 -0.62 -12.26 5.58
N ALA A 29 -0.47 -11.65 6.76
CA ALA A 29 0.47 -12.09 7.80
C ALA A 29 0.14 -13.49 8.36
N LEU A 30 -1.14 -13.87 8.39
CA LEU A 30 -1.55 -15.24 8.70
C LEU A 30 -1.22 -16.19 7.54
N LEU A 31 -1.63 -15.85 6.31
CA LEU A 31 -1.49 -16.72 5.13
C LEU A 31 -0.02 -17.12 4.87
N ARG A 32 0.91 -16.17 4.98
CA ARG A 32 2.34 -16.43 4.76
C ARG A 32 2.96 -17.46 5.70
N ARG A 33 2.31 -17.76 6.84
CA ARG A 33 2.80 -18.78 7.79
C ARG A 33 2.67 -20.18 7.23
N THR A 34 1.75 -20.38 6.29
CA THR A 34 1.45 -21.68 5.68
C THR A 34 1.80 -21.70 4.20
N SER A 35 1.55 -20.61 3.47
CA SER A 35 1.72 -20.57 2.02
C SER A 35 2.03 -19.15 1.54
N MET A 36 3.20 -18.97 0.92
CA MET A 36 3.53 -17.72 0.24
C MET A 36 2.71 -17.54 -1.04
N ASP A 37 2.27 -18.63 -1.68
CA ASP A 37 1.40 -18.57 -2.86
C ASP A 37 -0.01 -18.08 -2.48
N ASP A 38 -0.51 -18.45 -1.29
CA ASP A 38 -1.80 -17.96 -0.80
C ASP A 38 -1.73 -16.49 -0.41
N LEU A 39 -0.59 -16.04 0.14
CA LEU A 39 -0.33 -14.61 0.36
C LEU A 39 -0.33 -13.85 -0.97
N ASP A 40 0.34 -14.38 -2.00
CA ASP A 40 0.38 -13.75 -3.32
C ASP A 40 -1.02 -13.64 -3.95
N ALA A 41 -1.78 -14.74 -3.92
CA ALA A 41 -3.16 -14.76 -4.40
C ALA A 41 -4.07 -13.79 -3.63
N TRP A 42 -3.94 -13.71 -2.31
CA TRP A 42 -4.67 -12.73 -1.49
C TRP A 42 -4.29 -11.29 -1.83
N TYR A 43 -2.99 -11.01 -1.96
CA TYR A 43 -2.49 -9.68 -2.28
C TYR A 43 -2.97 -9.21 -3.66
N GLU A 44 -2.86 -10.06 -4.68
CA GLU A 44 -3.35 -9.78 -6.03
C GLU A 44 -4.87 -9.55 -6.02
N ARG A 45 -5.64 -10.50 -5.45
CA ARG A 45 -7.10 -10.45 -5.55
C ARG A 45 -7.68 -9.26 -4.80
N ALA A 46 -7.19 -9.01 -3.58
CA ALA A 46 -7.65 -7.89 -2.78
C ALA A 46 -7.18 -6.55 -3.34
N GLY A 47 -5.98 -6.50 -3.94
CA GLY A 47 -5.48 -5.35 -4.69
C GLY A 47 -6.38 -5.03 -5.88
N ARG A 48 -6.68 -6.01 -6.73
CA ARG A 48 -7.60 -5.87 -7.87
C ARG A 48 -8.98 -5.41 -7.44
N ALA A 49 -9.53 -6.02 -6.38
CA ALA A 49 -10.82 -5.66 -5.82
C ALA A 49 -10.90 -4.16 -5.48
N LEU A 50 -9.87 -3.64 -4.81
CA LEU A 50 -9.82 -2.24 -4.41
C LEU A 50 -9.51 -1.28 -5.56
N HIS A 51 -8.55 -1.63 -6.41
CA HIS A 51 -7.95 -0.70 -7.36
C HIS A 51 -8.62 -0.70 -8.73
N GLU A 52 -9.17 -1.84 -9.15
CA GLU A 52 -9.75 -2.03 -10.48
C GLU A 52 -11.26 -2.23 -10.42
N ASP A 53 -11.73 -3.11 -9.52
CA ASP A 53 -13.15 -3.50 -9.45
C ASP A 53 -14.02 -2.49 -8.67
N GLY A 54 -13.39 -1.61 -7.88
CA GLY A 54 -14.08 -0.64 -7.03
C GLY A 54 -14.78 -1.26 -5.82
N HIS A 55 -14.40 -2.48 -5.43
CA HIS A 55 -14.85 -3.14 -4.22
C HIS A 55 -14.07 -2.65 -2.99
N ARG A 56 -14.58 -3.00 -1.80
CA ARG A 56 -14.06 -2.56 -0.51
C ARG A 56 -13.52 -3.78 0.27
N PRO A 57 -12.35 -4.33 -0.08
CA PRO A 57 -11.78 -5.50 0.59
C PRO A 57 -11.51 -5.26 2.08
N HIS A 58 -11.46 -3.99 2.48
CA HIS A 58 -11.39 -3.57 3.87
C HIS A 58 -12.71 -3.73 4.64
N GLN A 59 -13.77 -4.25 4.04
CA GLN A 59 -14.97 -4.69 4.76
C GLN A 59 -14.85 -6.20 5.06
N PRO A 60 -15.13 -6.66 6.29
CA PRO A 60 -14.95 -8.06 6.66
C PRO A 60 -15.66 -9.06 5.72
N ASP A 61 -16.91 -8.77 5.35
CA ASP A 61 -17.68 -9.68 4.48
C ASP A 61 -17.12 -9.74 3.06
N VAL A 62 -16.58 -8.62 2.55
CA VAL A 62 -15.89 -8.58 1.26
C VAL A 62 -14.58 -9.35 1.37
N ALA A 63 -13.79 -9.17 2.42
CA ALA A 63 -12.56 -9.94 2.65
C ALA A 63 -12.82 -11.45 2.67
N ARG A 64 -13.88 -11.89 3.36
CA ARG A 64 -14.31 -13.29 3.39
C ARG A 64 -14.67 -13.80 1.99
N HIS A 65 -15.46 -13.04 1.26
CA HIS A 65 -15.85 -13.38 -0.11
C HIS A 65 -14.65 -13.51 -1.05
N LEU A 66 -13.68 -12.59 -0.96
CA LEU A 66 -12.47 -12.63 -1.79
C LEU A 66 -11.60 -13.87 -1.52
N LEU A 67 -11.56 -14.35 -0.27
CA LEU A 67 -10.90 -15.63 0.06
C LEU A 67 -11.61 -16.81 -0.60
N GLU A 68 -12.96 -16.82 -0.62
CA GLU A 68 -13.72 -17.88 -1.32
C GLU A 68 -13.42 -17.91 -2.82
N GLU A 69 -13.32 -16.73 -3.45
CA GLU A 69 -13.03 -16.63 -4.89
C GLU A 69 -11.67 -17.24 -5.26
N ILE A 70 -10.68 -17.15 -4.36
CA ILE A 70 -9.37 -17.78 -4.53
C ILE A 70 -9.28 -19.19 -3.92
N GLY A 71 -10.41 -19.76 -3.50
CA GLY A 71 -10.51 -21.14 -3.02
C GLY A 71 -10.03 -21.36 -1.58
N LEU A 72 -9.93 -20.30 -0.78
CA LEU A 72 -9.54 -20.35 0.63
C LEU A 72 -10.76 -20.27 1.56
N ASP A 73 -10.58 -20.70 2.80
CA ASP A 73 -11.63 -20.66 3.83
C ASP A 73 -11.91 -19.21 4.30
N PRO A 74 -13.16 -18.70 4.18
CA PRO A 74 -13.57 -17.41 4.75
C PRO A 74 -13.17 -17.18 6.20
N ALA A 75 -13.16 -18.26 7.00
CA ALA A 75 -12.86 -18.18 8.42
C ALA A 75 -11.41 -17.73 8.70
N LEU A 76 -10.53 -17.71 7.69
CA LEU A 76 -9.17 -17.17 7.81
C LEU A 76 -9.17 -15.68 8.15
N VAL A 77 -10.22 -14.91 7.77
CA VAL A 77 -10.39 -13.53 8.25
C VAL A 77 -10.51 -13.52 9.76
N ASP A 78 -11.45 -14.29 10.30
CA ASP A 78 -11.73 -14.33 11.73
C ASP A 78 -10.53 -14.90 12.52
N GLN A 79 -9.84 -15.90 11.97
CA GLN A 79 -8.60 -16.43 12.54
C GLN A 79 -7.49 -15.39 12.59
N ALA A 80 -7.29 -14.62 11.51
CA ALA A 80 -6.27 -13.57 11.47
C ALA A 80 -6.57 -12.47 12.48
N ILE A 81 -7.85 -12.13 12.68
CA ILE A 81 -8.28 -11.11 13.64
C ILE A 81 -8.20 -11.60 15.10
N ALA A 82 -8.51 -12.88 15.35
CA ALA A 82 -8.41 -13.47 16.69
C ALA A 82 -6.95 -13.69 17.15
N ASP A 83 -6.02 -13.87 16.20
CA ASP A 83 -4.60 -14.02 16.51
C ASP A 83 -3.93 -12.65 16.64
N GLU A 84 -3.66 -12.23 17.88
CA GLU A 84 -2.97 -10.97 18.19
C GLU A 84 -1.55 -10.90 17.61
N THR A 85 -0.87 -12.04 17.40
CA THR A 85 0.50 -12.04 16.88
C THR A 85 0.58 -11.56 15.43
N THR A 86 -0.53 -11.56 14.69
CA THR A 86 -0.60 -10.93 13.37
C THR A 86 -0.46 -9.41 13.44
N HIS A 87 -0.80 -8.77 14.57
CA HIS A 87 -0.47 -7.35 14.78
C HIS A 87 1.03 -7.15 14.93
N ASP A 88 1.71 -8.04 15.66
CA ASP A 88 3.16 -7.96 15.85
C ASP A 88 3.90 -8.10 14.53
N ASP A 89 3.51 -9.07 13.69
CA ASP A 89 4.04 -9.24 12.34
C ASP A 89 3.98 -7.92 11.54
N VAL A 90 2.78 -7.37 11.38
CA VAL A 90 2.57 -6.15 10.58
C VAL A 90 3.30 -4.94 11.20
N ARG A 91 3.34 -4.84 12.53
CA ARG A 91 4.00 -3.74 13.23
C ARG A 91 5.51 -3.81 13.08
N THR A 92 6.11 -4.97 13.24
CA THR A 92 7.56 -5.16 13.08
C THR A 92 8.00 -4.79 11.67
N GLU A 93 7.24 -5.19 10.66
CA GLU A 93 7.54 -4.86 9.26
C GLU A 93 7.34 -3.39 8.93
N HIS A 94 6.28 -2.79 9.48
CA HIS A 94 6.07 -1.35 9.37
C HIS A 94 7.23 -0.59 10.01
N GLN A 95 7.65 -0.98 11.22
CA GLN A 95 8.74 -0.35 11.94
C GLN A 95 10.06 -0.48 11.19
N LYS A 96 10.34 -1.63 10.55
CA LYS A 96 11.52 -1.80 9.70
C LYS A 96 11.60 -0.73 8.60
N VAL A 97 10.48 -0.41 7.95
CA VAL A 97 10.39 0.65 6.93
C VAL A 97 10.65 2.03 7.53
N ILE A 98 10.07 2.33 8.69
CA ILE A 98 10.28 3.60 9.39
C ILE A 98 11.74 3.78 9.83
N ASP A 99 12.34 2.75 10.43
CA ASP A 99 13.74 2.75 10.86
C ASP A 99 14.71 2.92 9.69
N SER A 100 14.28 2.53 8.48
CA SER A 100 15.03 2.72 7.22
C SER A 100 14.82 4.11 6.61
N GLY A 101 14.10 5.01 7.28
CA GLY A 101 13.75 6.34 6.75
C GLY A 101 12.66 6.33 5.67
N GLY A 102 11.98 5.19 5.48
CA GLY A 102 10.88 5.06 4.53
C GLY A 102 9.66 5.86 4.97
N TYR A 103 9.03 6.56 4.03
CA TYR A 103 7.91 7.48 4.30
C TYR A 103 6.68 7.21 3.42
N GLY A 104 6.74 6.23 2.51
CA GLY A 104 5.70 5.99 1.52
C GLY A 104 5.77 4.59 0.92
N VAL A 105 4.94 4.34 -0.09
CA VAL A 105 4.91 3.10 -0.87
C VAL A 105 5.00 3.41 -2.38
N PRO A 106 5.58 2.52 -3.20
CA PRO A 106 6.23 1.26 -2.81
C PRO A 106 7.62 1.48 -2.18
N THR A 107 7.97 0.62 -1.22
CA THR A 107 9.30 0.52 -0.63
C THR A 107 9.78 -0.92 -0.76
N MET A 108 11.01 -1.11 -1.22
CA MET A 108 11.62 -2.41 -1.44
C MET A 108 12.95 -2.54 -0.72
N TYR A 109 13.25 -3.75 -0.27
CA TYR A 109 14.54 -4.12 0.30
C TYR A 109 15.30 -4.98 -0.69
N MET A 110 16.49 -4.53 -1.07
CA MET A 110 17.38 -5.20 -2.01
C MET A 110 18.64 -5.67 -1.28
N GLN A 111 19.15 -6.84 -1.64
CA GLN A 111 20.44 -7.30 -1.14
C GLN A 111 21.59 -6.69 -1.96
N ARG A 112 22.61 -6.16 -1.28
CA ARG A 112 23.84 -5.69 -1.89
C ARG A 112 24.85 -6.83 -2.04
N ALA A 113 25.85 -6.61 -2.88
CA ALA A 113 26.94 -7.57 -3.09
C ALA A 113 27.76 -7.86 -1.81
N ASP A 114 27.80 -6.91 -0.87
CA ASP A 114 28.45 -7.08 0.44
C ASP A 114 27.56 -7.78 1.48
N GLY A 115 26.36 -8.22 1.10
CA GLY A 115 25.38 -8.86 1.98
C GLY A 115 24.59 -7.90 2.87
N SER A 116 24.80 -6.58 2.74
CA SER A 116 23.98 -5.58 3.44
C SER A 116 22.66 -5.33 2.70
N GLU A 117 21.64 -4.91 3.44
CA GLU A 117 20.34 -4.56 2.86
C GLU A 117 20.32 -3.10 2.38
N HIS A 118 19.62 -2.84 1.29
CA HIS A 118 19.42 -1.51 0.73
C HIS A 118 17.93 -1.23 0.54
N CYS A 119 17.42 -0.21 1.23
CA CYS A 119 16.04 0.25 1.12
C CYS A 119 15.91 1.23 -0.06
N LEU A 120 15.01 0.94 -1.00
CA LEU A 120 14.67 1.81 -2.12
C LEU A 120 13.20 2.20 -2.06
N PHE A 121 12.91 3.48 -2.33
CA PHE A 121 11.56 3.98 -2.56
C PHE A 121 11.28 4.07 -4.07
N GLY A 122 10.09 3.66 -4.49
CA GLY A 122 9.73 3.52 -5.90
C GLY A 122 10.09 2.15 -6.49
N PRO A 123 9.98 1.97 -7.82
CA PRO A 123 9.53 2.96 -8.79
C PRO A 123 8.05 3.29 -8.60
N VAL A 124 7.71 4.58 -8.70
CA VAL A 124 6.31 5.03 -8.64
C VAL A 124 5.76 5.11 -10.05
N LEU A 125 4.78 4.25 -10.37
CA LEU A 125 4.23 4.08 -11.71
C LEU A 125 2.70 4.24 -11.68
N ILE A 126 2.14 4.76 -12.78
CA ILE A 126 0.68 4.81 -12.99
C ILE A 126 0.22 3.65 -13.88
N ASP A 127 1.09 3.21 -14.79
CA ASP A 127 0.86 2.11 -15.73
C ASP A 127 2.12 1.22 -15.75
N PRO A 128 2.16 0.15 -14.94
CA PRO A 128 3.31 -0.74 -14.87
C PRO A 128 3.54 -1.47 -16.21
N PRO A 129 4.77 -1.45 -16.76
CA PRO A 129 5.06 -2.14 -18.01
C PRO A 129 5.02 -3.67 -17.85
N THR A 130 4.82 -4.37 -18.97
CA THR A 130 4.87 -5.84 -19.04
C THR A 130 5.97 -6.32 -19.99
N GLY A 131 6.27 -7.63 -19.97
CA GLY A 131 7.24 -8.27 -20.85
C GLY A 131 8.64 -7.66 -20.77
N ASP A 132 9.32 -7.52 -21.91
CA ASP A 132 10.68 -6.99 -21.98
C ASP A 132 10.81 -5.57 -21.40
N ALA A 133 9.75 -4.76 -21.46
CA ALA A 133 9.75 -3.43 -20.87
C ALA A 133 9.81 -3.48 -19.34
N ALA A 134 9.12 -4.44 -18.71
CA ALA A 134 9.21 -4.68 -17.28
C ALA A 134 10.63 -5.06 -16.85
N ILE A 135 11.27 -5.96 -17.60
CA ILE A 135 12.65 -6.38 -17.34
C ILE A 135 13.63 -5.21 -17.47
N ARG A 136 13.48 -4.36 -18.49
CA ARG A 136 14.31 -3.16 -18.64
C ARG A 136 14.16 -2.20 -17.46
N LEU A 137 12.92 -1.95 -17.01
CA LEU A 137 12.67 -1.10 -15.85
C LEU A 137 13.25 -1.69 -14.57
N TRP A 138 13.06 -3.00 -14.36
CA TRP A 138 13.62 -3.72 -13.22
C TRP A 138 15.16 -3.60 -13.16
N ASN A 139 15.84 -3.77 -14.29
CA ASN A 139 17.29 -3.60 -14.35
C ASN A 139 17.71 -2.15 -14.03
N ALA A 140 16.95 -1.16 -14.47
CA ALA A 140 17.23 0.25 -14.15
C ALA A 140 17.06 0.56 -12.65
N VAL A 141 16.02 0.01 -12.01
CA VAL A 141 15.78 0.16 -10.57
C VAL A 141 16.85 -0.54 -9.76
N THR A 142 17.16 -1.80 -10.09
CA THR A 142 18.15 -2.59 -9.33
C THR A 142 19.58 -2.10 -9.51
N ALA A 143 19.91 -1.44 -10.62
CA ALA A 143 21.21 -0.80 -10.80
C ALA A 143 21.50 0.28 -9.73
N TRP A 144 20.49 0.89 -9.11
CA TRP A 144 20.70 1.88 -8.03
C TRP A 144 21.42 1.29 -6.82
N VAL A 145 21.31 -0.02 -6.61
CA VAL A 145 22.00 -0.72 -5.52
C VAL A 145 23.53 -0.57 -5.63
N GLU A 146 24.07 -0.34 -6.83
CA GLU A 146 25.50 -0.13 -7.10
C GLU A 146 25.98 1.30 -6.77
N PHE A 147 25.06 2.25 -6.55
CA PHE A 147 25.37 3.67 -6.35
C PHE A 147 24.91 4.14 -4.97
N PRO A 148 25.63 3.83 -3.87
CA PRO A 148 25.16 4.07 -2.51
C PRO A 148 24.99 5.55 -2.13
N GLN A 149 25.41 6.48 -2.99
CA GLN A 149 25.30 7.94 -2.80
C GLN A 149 24.30 8.56 -3.79
N LEU A 150 23.57 7.75 -4.55
CA LEU A 150 22.44 8.19 -5.36
C LEU A 150 21.19 8.18 -4.48
N TYR A 151 20.57 9.35 -4.29
CA TYR A 151 19.44 9.50 -3.37
C TYR A 151 18.13 9.78 -4.08
N GLU A 152 18.14 10.49 -5.20
CA GLU A 152 16.90 10.88 -5.87
C GLU A 152 17.08 11.17 -7.36
N LEU A 153 16.12 10.68 -8.14
CA LEU A 153 15.88 11.04 -9.52
C LEU A 153 14.38 11.03 -9.71
N GLN A 154 13.80 12.17 -10.08
CA GLN A 154 12.36 12.31 -10.24
C GLN A 154 12.04 13.03 -11.54
N GLN A 155 10.95 12.59 -12.16
CA GLN A 155 10.27 13.36 -13.20
C GLN A 155 9.31 14.35 -12.53
N PRO A 156 9.46 15.67 -12.77
CA PRO A 156 8.44 16.64 -12.39
C PRO A 156 7.13 16.34 -13.13
N LYS A 157 6.04 16.23 -12.38
CA LYS A 157 4.71 16.00 -12.94
C LYS A 157 4.18 17.29 -13.57
N GLN A 158 3.57 17.18 -14.73
CA GLN A 158 2.83 18.25 -15.38
C GLN A 158 1.32 18.02 -15.28
N LYS A 159 0.54 19.00 -15.69
CA LYS A 159 -0.93 18.95 -15.60
C LYS A 159 -1.52 17.73 -16.31
N HIS A 160 -0.97 17.33 -17.45
CA HIS A 160 -1.43 16.12 -18.14
C HIS A 160 -1.19 14.82 -17.36
N ASP A 161 -0.16 14.79 -16.50
CA ASP A 161 0.19 13.63 -15.69
C ASP A 161 -0.80 13.54 -14.53
N GLU A 162 -1.15 14.69 -13.93
CA GLU A 162 -2.18 14.77 -12.89
C GLU A 162 -3.53 14.26 -13.38
N ILE A 163 -3.93 14.66 -14.60
CA ILE A 163 -5.17 14.20 -15.24
C ILE A 163 -5.11 12.69 -15.48
N ALA A 164 -4.01 12.18 -16.05
CA ALA A 164 -3.84 10.75 -16.29
C ALA A 164 -3.88 9.93 -14.99
N ILE A 165 -3.23 10.42 -13.92
CA ILE A 165 -3.28 9.81 -12.59
C ILE A 165 -4.71 9.77 -12.06
N ALA A 166 -5.44 10.90 -12.11
CA ALA A 166 -6.81 10.99 -11.62
C ALA A 166 -7.75 10.01 -12.35
N GLN A 167 -7.61 9.90 -13.68
CA GLN A 167 -8.40 8.98 -14.50
C GLN A 167 -8.08 7.52 -14.18
N THR A 168 -6.79 7.18 -14.12
CA THR A 168 -6.30 5.80 -13.87
C THR A 168 -6.80 5.27 -12.52
N PHE A 169 -6.72 6.09 -11.47
CA PHE A 169 -7.11 5.68 -10.12
C PHE A 169 -8.57 5.97 -9.77
N SER A 170 -9.43 6.33 -10.73
CA SER A 170 -10.82 6.70 -10.47
C SER A 170 -11.61 5.63 -9.72
N ALA A 171 -11.46 4.35 -10.08
CA ALA A 171 -12.10 3.23 -9.38
C ALA A 171 -11.69 3.17 -7.90
N TYR A 172 -10.39 3.19 -7.63
CA TYR A 172 -9.84 3.28 -6.27
C TYR A 172 -10.34 4.51 -5.49
N LEU A 173 -10.31 5.68 -6.13
CA LEU A 173 -10.70 6.95 -5.51
C LEU A 173 -12.18 6.97 -5.12
N ASN A 174 -13.03 6.25 -5.86
CA ASN A 174 -14.45 6.10 -5.55
C ASN A 174 -14.73 5.01 -4.51
N ALA A 175 -13.89 3.97 -4.44
CA ALA A 175 -14.07 2.85 -3.52
C ALA A 175 -13.55 3.11 -2.10
N ARG A 176 -12.54 3.96 -1.96
CA ARG A 176 -11.89 4.24 -0.67
C ARG A 176 -12.78 5.03 0.29
N ASP A 177 -12.62 4.76 1.58
CA ASP A 177 -13.28 5.49 2.67
C ASP A 177 -12.35 6.53 3.34
N TRP A 178 -11.21 6.86 2.72
CA TRP A 178 -10.21 7.81 3.24
C TRP A 178 -9.78 8.84 2.19
N VAL A 179 -9.16 9.93 2.67
CA VAL A 179 -8.77 11.06 1.84
C VAL A 179 -7.29 11.02 1.46
N SER A 180 -6.94 11.59 0.30
CA SER A 180 -5.53 11.75 -0.10
C SER A 180 -4.91 12.95 0.59
N ILE A 181 -3.70 12.75 1.12
CA ILE A 181 -2.87 13.83 1.64
C ILE A 181 -1.62 13.90 0.77
N ASN A 182 -1.34 15.08 0.23
CA ASN A 182 -0.09 15.38 -0.47
C ASN A 182 0.59 16.56 0.22
N ARG A 183 1.78 16.35 0.78
CA ARG A 183 2.58 17.38 1.49
C ARG A 183 1.75 18.15 2.54
N GLY A 184 0.94 17.44 3.32
CA GLY A 184 0.12 18.03 4.40
C GLY A 184 -1.19 18.70 3.95
N VAL A 185 -1.52 18.63 2.67
CA VAL A 185 -2.75 19.19 2.10
C VAL A 185 -3.66 18.07 1.65
N GLU A 186 -4.95 18.18 1.93
CA GLU A 186 -5.97 17.28 1.41
C GLU A 186 -6.17 17.55 -0.08
N VAL A 187 -6.00 16.52 -0.90
CA VAL A 187 -6.10 16.61 -2.37
C VAL A 187 -7.25 15.75 -2.88
N GLY A 188 -8.13 16.39 -3.64
CA GLY A 188 -9.16 15.77 -4.45
C GLY A 188 -8.68 15.56 -5.88
N PHE A 189 -9.44 14.75 -6.61
CA PHE A 189 -9.14 14.40 -7.99
C PHE A 189 -10.38 14.73 -8.81
N GLY A 190 -10.25 15.70 -9.70
CA GLY A 190 -11.32 16.17 -10.60
C GLY A 190 -10.97 15.94 -12.06
N GLU A 191 -11.88 16.35 -12.96
CA GLU A 191 -11.66 16.26 -14.42
C GLU A 191 -10.41 17.04 -14.87
N ASP A 192 -10.04 18.08 -14.12
CA ASP A 192 -8.87 18.91 -14.37
C ASP A 192 -7.60 18.41 -13.63
N GLY A 193 -7.60 17.24 -13.00
CA GLY A 193 -6.44 16.68 -12.28
C GLY A 193 -6.49 16.93 -10.76
N PHE A 194 -5.36 17.27 -10.13
CA PHE A 194 -5.30 17.43 -8.67
C PHE A 194 -5.92 18.76 -8.24
N GLU A 195 -6.83 18.70 -7.27
CA GLU A 195 -7.48 19.86 -6.66
C GLU A 195 -7.21 19.90 -5.16
N VAL A 196 -6.83 21.05 -4.62
CA VAL A 196 -6.68 21.22 -3.17
C VAL A 196 -8.08 21.34 -2.56
N VAL A 197 -8.44 20.38 -1.70
CA VAL A 197 -9.77 20.31 -1.08
C VAL A 197 -9.78 20.89 0.34
N GLY A 198 -8.61 20.93 1.01
CA GLY A 198 -8.48 21.55 2.33
C GLY A 198 -7.14 21.31 3.02
N SER A 199 -6.97 21.83 4.23
CA SER A 199 -5.86 21.47 5.12
C SER A 199 -6.11 20.09 5.74
N ALA A 200 -5.07 19.27 5.91
CA ALA A 200 -5.18 17.93 6.51
C ALA A 200 -5.71 17.94 7.97
N ASP A 201 -5.67 19.10 8.64
CA ASP A 201 -5.99 19.29 10.08
C ASP A 201 -7.48 19.57 10.40
N ARG A 202 -8.43 19.24 9.52
CA ARG A 202 -9.85 19.38 9.91
C ARG A 202 -10.20 18.38 11.01
N ASP A 203 -10.52 18.91 12.20
CA ASP A 203 -11.08 18.20 13.35
C ASP A 203 -12.14 17.19 12.89
N ARG A 204 -11.80 15.90 13.00
CA ARG A 204 -12.68 14.78 12.65
C ARG A 204 -13.38 14.32 13.93
N SER A 205 -14.56 14.89 14.19
CA SER A 205 -15.54 14.40 15.17
C SER A 205 -16.05 13.01 14.78
#